data_AF-A0A7J9XXH9-F1
#
_entry.id   AF-A0A7J9XXH9-F1
#
_cell.length_a   1.000
_cell.length_b   1.000
_cell.length_c   1.000
_cell.angle_alpha   90.00
_cell.angle_beta   90.00
_cell.angle_gamma   90.00
#
_symmetry.space_group_name_H-M   'P 1'
#
loop_
_entity.id
_entity.type
_entity.pdbx_description
1 polymer ?
#
loop_
_entity_poly.entity_id
_entity_poly.type
_entity_poly.pdbx_seq_one_letter_code
_entity_poly.pdbx_strand_id
1 'polypeptide(L)' 'QFAELVTEPRSTVTFEIEPAGAAVKLTVTHSGFAPDSEMLKGVSGGWPSILANLKTLLETGETLPLAG' A
#
# COMPACT_ATOMS: atom_id res chain seq x y z
N GLN A 1 -7.95 -19.01 -2.23
CA GLN A 1 -6.88 -18.34 -3.02
C GLN A 1 -5.79 -17.74 -2.14
N PHE A 2 -6.07 -17.11 -0.99
CA PHE A 2 -5.02 -16.61 -0.08
C PHE A 2 -4.39 -17.67 0.86
N ALA A 3 -4.97 -18.87 0.96
CA ALA A 3 -4.52 -19.89 1.91
C ALA A 3 -3.10 -20.43 1.62
N GLU A 4 -2.70 -20.48 0.34
CA GLU A 4 -1.35 -20.93 -0.05
C GLU A 4 -0.29 -19.82 0.15
N LEU A 5 -0.69 -18.54 0.11
CA LEU A 5 0.20 -17.39 0.36
C LEU A 5 0.63 -17.28 1.83
N VAL A 6 -0.04 -17.99 2.75
CA VAL A 6 0.34 -18.04 4.17
C VAL A 6 1.68 -18.79 4.37
N THR A 7 2.11 -19.56 3.37
CA THR A 7 3.41 -20.24 3.38
C THR A 7 4.56 -19.32 2.96
N GLU A 8 4.28 -18.19 2.30
CA GLU A 8 5.31 -17.22 1.96
C GLU A 8 5.84 -16.53 3.24
N PRO A 9 7.13 -16.14 3.27
CA PRO A 9 7.69 -15.35 4.35
C PRO A 9 6.86 -14.08 4.61
N ARG A 10 6.81 -13.65 5.87
CA ARG A 10 6.13 -12.40 6.23
C ARG A 10 6.81 -11.22 5.55
N SER A 11 6.05 -10.49 4.75
CA SER A 11 6.46 -9.20 4.21
C SER A 11 6.31 -8.09 5.25
N THR A 12 6.96 -6.96 4.99
CA THR A 12 6.91 -5.76 5.85
C THR A 12 6.55 -4.55 4.99
N VAL A 13 5.61 -3.74 5.48
CA VAL A 13 5.30 -2.43 4.90
C VAL A 13 5.88 -1.35 5.80
N THR A 14 6.79 -0.55 5.25
CA THR A 14 7.38 0.61 5.92
C THR A 14 6.75 1.88 5.39
N PHE A 15 6.33 2.76 6.30
CA PHE A 15 5.81 4.10 6.00
C PHE A 15 6.82 5.13 6.48
N GLU A 16 7.42 5.87 5.56
CA GLU A 16 8.33 6.97 5.87
C GLU A 16 7.62 8.29 5.58
N ILE A 17 7.61 9.18 6.57
CA ILE A 17 6.91 10.46 6.50
C ILE A 17 7.93 11.56 6.70
N GLU A 18 8.09 12.39 5.68
CA GLU A 18 9.04 13.50 5.66
C GLU A 18 8.29 14.83 5.48
N PRO A 19 8.66 15.90 6.21
CA PRO A 19 8.09 17.22 5.97
C PRO A 19 8.31 17.68 4.51
N ALA A 20 7.27 18.22 3.88
CA ALA A 20 7.31 18.74 2.50
C ALA A 20 6.50 20.04 2.41
N GLY A 21 7.03 21.12 2.99
CA GLY A 21 6.34 22.42 3.05
C GLY A 21 5.07 22.34 3.89
N ALA A 22 3.92 22.68 3.30
CA ALA A 22 2.61 22.57 3.95
C ALA A 22 2.01 21.15 3.91
N ALA A 23 2.72 20.20 3.27
CA ALA A 23 2.32 18.80 3.16
C ALA A 23 3.41 17.89 3.72
N VAL A 24 3.22 16.58 3.58
CA VAL A 24 4.24 15.56 3.84
C VAL A 24 4.51 14.76 2.57
N LYS A 25 5.75 14.33 2.40
CA LYS A 25 6.08 13.25 1.48
C LYS A 25 5.91 11.94 2.24
N LEU A 26 5.00 11.11 1.76
CA LEU A 26 4.81 9.74 2.23
C LEU A 26 5.49 8.78 1.25
N THR A 27 6.47 8.03 1.72
CA THR A 27 7.07 6.91 0.98
C THR A 27 6.56 5.61 1.60
N VAL A 28 6.02 4.72 0.77
CA VAL A 28 5.59 3.38 1.19
C VAL A 28 6.47 2.34 0.53
N THR A 29 7.15 1.54 1.34
CA THR A 29 8.02 0.46 0.90
C THR A 29 7.47 -0.87 1.40
N HIS A 30 6.96 -1.70 0.49
CA HIS A 30 6.56 -3.08 0.80
C HIS A 30 7.72 -4.01 0.41
N SER A 31 8.32 -4.70 1.38
CA SER A 31 9.52 -5.51 1.21
C SER A 31 9.42 -6.86 1.95
N GLY A 32 10.46 -7.69 1.87
CA GLY A 32 10.49 -9.02 2.51
C GLY A 32 9.85 -10.14 1.69
N PHE A 33 9.64 -9.90 0.39
CA PHE A 33 9.12 -10.91 -0.53
C PHE A 33 10.20 -11.91 -0.94
N ALA A 34 9.81 -13.17 -1.11
CA ALA A 34 10.66 -14.18 -1.74
C ALA A 34 10.84 -13.88 -3.24
N PRO A 35 11.91 -14.40 -3.88
CA PRO A 35 11.98 -14.46 -5.34
C PRO A 35 10.70 -15.09 -5.91
N ASP A 36 10.17 -14.52 -6.99
CA ASP A 36 8.93 -14.95 -7.65
C ASP A 36 7.65 -14.94 -6.78
N SER A 37 7.64 -14.20 -5.67
CA SER A 37 6.49 -14.06 -4.76
C SER A 37 5.19 -13.75 -5.49
N GLU A 38 4.19 -14.63 -5.29
CA GLU A 38 2.84 -14.43 -5.79
C GLU A 38 2.12 -13.35 -4.98
N MET A 39 2.48 -13.19 -3.69
CA MET A 39 2.05 -12.04 -2.88
C MET A 39 2.47 -10.71 -3.52
N LEU A 40 3.74 -10.56 -3.93
CA LEU A 40 4.21 -9.34 -4.57
C LEU A 40 3.39 -9.02 -5.82
N LYS A 41 3.18 -10.00 -6.70
CA LYS A 41 2.35 -9.85 -7.92
C LYS A 41 0.92 -9.40 -7.58
N GLY A 42 0.33 -9.98 -6.54
CA GLY A 42 -1.03 -9.65 -6.10
C GLY A 42 -1.17 -8.25 -5.49
N VAL A 43 -0.19 -7.79 -4.71
CA VAL A 43 -0.28 -6.52 -3.96
C VAL A 43 0.21 -5.30 -4.74
N SER A 44 1.12 -5.46 -5.71
CA SER A 44 1.71 -4.34 -6.45
C SER A 44 0.68 -3.47 -7.16
N GLY A 45 -0.42 -4.06 -7.66
CA GLY A 45 -1.50 -3.31 -8.31
C GLY A 45 -2.39 -2.51 -7.35
N GLY A 46 -2.43 -2.85 -6.06
CA GLY A 46 -3.36 -2.25 -5.10
C GLY A 46 -2.89 -0.94 -4.47
N TRP A 47 -1.57 -0.74 -4.35
CA TRP A 47 -1.00 0.42 -3.66
C TRP A 47 -1.41 1.77 -4.23
N PRO A 48 -1.43 1.99 -5.57
CA PRO A 48 -1.88 3.27 -6.13
C PRO A 48 -3.30 3.65 -5.67
N SER A 49 -4.24 2.70 -5.66
CA SER A 49 -5.62 2.93 -5.23
C SER A 49 -5.73 3.22 -3.73
N ILE A 50 -4.97 2.50 -2.90
CA ILE A 50 -4.92 2.73 -1.44
C ILE A 50 -4.41 4.13 -1.14
N LEU A 51 -3.31 4.54 -1.78
CA LEU A 51 -2.70 5.86 -1.57
C LEU A 51 -3.59 7.00 -2.09
N ALA A 52 -4.26 6.80 -3.22
CA ALA A 52 -5.22 7.77 -3.73
C ALA A 52 -6.40 7.95 -2.76
N ASN A 53 -6.94 6.86 -2.22
CA ASN A 53 -8.04 6.93 -1.26
C ASN A 53 -7.62 7.59 0.06
N LEU A 54 -6.43 7.25 0.58
CA LEU A 54 -5.86 7.92 1.75
C LEU A 54 -5.71 9.42 1.53
N LYS A 55 -5.20 9.83 0.36
CA LYS A 55 -5.08 11.25 -0.01
C LYS A 55 -6.45 11.95 0.03
N THR A 56 -7.45 11.37 -0.63
CA THR A 56 -8.81 11.95 -0.65
C THR A 56 -9.37 12.08 0.76
N LEU A 57 -9.26 11.04 1.58
CA LEU A 57 -9.72 11.08 2.97
C LEU A 57 -9.07 12.21 3.77
N LEU A 58 -7.75 12.41 3.61
CA LEU A 58 -7.02 13.46 4.29
C LEU A 58 -7.37 14.87 3.79
N GLU A 59 -7.72 15.02 2.51
CA GLU A 59 -8.03 16.32 1.90
C GLU A 59 -9.49 16.76 2.08
N THR A 60 -10.42 15.81 2.09
CA THR A 60 -11.87 16.10 2.05
C THR A 60 -12.62 15.63 3.29
N GLY A 61 -12.04 14.73 4.07
CA GLY A 61 -12.72 14.04 5.18
C GLY A 61 -13.56 12.82 4.75
N GLU A 62 -13.58 12.48 3.46
CA GLU A 62 -14.33 11.36 2.90
C GLU A 62 -13.45 10.47 2.02
N THR A 63 -13.73 9.17 1.96
CA THR A 63 -13.01 8.24 1.08
C THR A 63 -13.48 8.36 -0.37
N LEU A 64 -12.65 7.93 -1.32
CA LEU A 64 -13.09 7.70 -2.69
C LEU A 64 -14.28 6.73 -2.73
N PRO A 65 -15.24 6.91 -3.66
CA PRO A 65 -16.29 5.93 -3.88
C PRO A 65 -15.64 4.58 -4.18
N LEU A 66 -16.04 3.53 -3.45
CA LEU A 66 -15.65 2.18 -3.81
C LEU A 66 -16.19 1.92 -5.22
N ALA A 67 -15.30 1.79 -6.20
CA ALA A 67 -15.67 1.26 -7.50
C ALA A 67 -16.18 -0.16 -7.25
N GLY A 68 -17.48 -0.36 -7.45
CA GLY A 68 -18.13 -1.67 -7.37
C GLY A 68 -17.69 -2.59 -8.50
#